data_AF-A0A1S2WWR1-F1
#
_entry.id   AF-A0A1S2WWR1-F1
#
_cell.length_a   1.000
_cell.length_b   1.000
_cell.length_c   1.000
_cell.angle_alpha   90.00
_cell.angle_beta   90.00
_cell.angle_gamma   90.00
#
_symmetry.space_group_name_H-M   'P 1'
#
loop_
_entity.id
_entity.type
_entity.pdbx_description
1 polymer ?
#
loop_
_entity_poly.entity_id
_entity_poly.type
_entity_poly.pdbx_seq_one_letter_code
_entity_poly.pdbx_strand_id
1 'polypeptide(L)'
;MLKRITQIFILSIFSLNLYAQQFINLDKIAIPNSLALLPSPPAIDSIAFMNDKAISQVTFLTKNKETQRYIQAKIDAGYTTEEIAKNFSESFGQQISKETTPVIYNLIDLISEVASNSGSSAKKEYMRVRPFVFFDKSTCNPAGEEELKDNGSYPSGHTTEGWAIALLLAEINPNNQQLILRNVMSMDKVE
;
A
#
# COMPACT_ATOMS: atom_id res chain seq x y z
N MET A 1 47.78 -2.15 -14.38
CA MET A 1 47.04 -0.98 -13.88
C MET A 1 45.52 -1.19 -13.95
N LEU A 2 44.97 -1.55 -15.14
CA LEU A 2 43.53 -1.76 -15.36
C LEU A 2 42.88 -2.78 -14.40
N LYS A 3 43.48 -3.97 -14.22
CA LYS A 3 42.96 -5.02 -13.30
C LYS A 3 42.79 -4.54 -11.84
N ARG A 4 43.74 -3.73 -11.32
CA ARG A 4 43.67 -3.19 -9.96
C ARG A 4 42.54 -2.16 -9.82
N ILE A 5 42.31 -1.34 -10.83
CA ILE A 5 41.22 -0.35 -10.84
C ILE A 5 39.88 -1.08 -10.87
N THR A 6 39.71 -2.12 -11.70
CA THR A 6 38.48 -2.92 -11.75
C THR A 6 38.18 -3.61 -10.42
N GLN A 7 39.21 -4.15 -9.76
CA GLN A 7 39.06 -4.86 -8.49
C GLN A 7 38.66 -3.92 -7.34
N ILE A 8 39.24 -2.71 -7.29
CA ILE A 8 38.86 -1.68 -6.32
C ILE A 8 37.42 -1.22 -6.57
N PHE A 9 37.02 -1.06 -7.83
CA PHE A 9 35.64 -0.69 -8.19
C PHE A 9 34.63 -1.74 -7.74
N ILE A 10 34.89 -3.02 -8.02
CA ILE A 10 34.02 -4.14 -7.59
C ILE A 10 33.94 -4.21 -6.06
N LEU A 11 35.08 -4.10 -5.35
CA LEU A 11 35.11 -4.09 -3.88
C LEU A 11 34.33 -2.92 -3.29
N SER A 12 34.40 -1.73 -3.90
CA SER A 12 33.64 -0.56 -3.46
C SER A 12 32.13 -0.69 -3.67
N ILE A 13 31.70 -1.29 -4.79
CA ILE A 13 30.29 -1.60 -5.04
C ILE A 13 29.80 -2.63 -4.03
N PHE A 14 30.60 -3.66 -3.74
CA PHE A 14 30.24 -4.71 -2.79
C PHE A 14 30.12 -4.18 -1.36
N SER A 15 31.06 -3.34 -0.91
CA SER A 15 31.02 -2.73 0.42
C SER A 15 29.87 -1.73 0.59
N LEU A 16 29.53 -0.96 -0.45
CA LEU A 16 28.34 -0.10 -0.46
C LEU A 16 27.03 -0.91 -0.35
N ASN A 17 26.94 -2.06 -1.02
CA ASN A 17 25.78 -2.94 -0.92
C ASN A 17 25.60 -3.52 0.48
N LEU A 18 26.69 -4.01 1.10
CA LEU A 18 26.65 -4.51 2.48
C LEU A 18 26.26 -3.42 3.49
N TYR A 19 26.75 -2.19 3.27
CA TYR A 19 26.38 -1.05 4.12
C TYR A 19 24.90 -0.70 3.97
N ALA A 20 24.38 -0.60 2.75
CA ALA A 20 22.96 -0.32 2.49
C ALA A 20 22.04 -1.38 3.10
N GLN A 21 22.44 -2.65 3.04
CA GLN A 21 21.70 -3.76 3.63
C GLN A 21 21.60 -3.68 5.17
N GLN A 22 22.53 -2.97 5.82
CA GLN A 22 22.50 -2.73 7.27
C GLN A 22 21.47 -1.66 7.70
N PHE A 23 21.00 -0.81 6.77
CA PHE A 23 19.94 0.19 7.01
C PHE A 23 18.53 -0.35 6.80
N ILE A 24 18.40 -1.46 6.06
CA ILE A 24 17.14 -2.18 5.87
C ILE A 24 16.97 -3.15 7.04
N ASN A 25 16.77 -2.61 8.24
CA ASN A 25 16.41 -3.41 9.42
C ASN A 25 15.14 -2.83 10.04
N LEU A 26 14.05 -3.58 9.91
CA LEU A 26 12.71 -3.26 10.42
C LEU A 26 12.71 -2.94 11.92
N ASP A 27 13.51 -3.63 12.73
CA ASP A 27 13.61 -3.42 14.18
C ASP A 27 14.13 -2.02 14.54
N LYS A 28 14.73 -1.31 13.58
CA LYS A 28 15.24 0.05 13.75
C LYS A 28 14.33 1.12 13.15
N ILE A 29 13.27 0.73 12.43
CA ILE A 29 12.35 1.67 11.82
C ILE A 29 11.29 2.05 12.85
N ALA A 30 11.31 3.32 13.27
CA ALA A 30 10.30 3.84 14.18
C ALA A 30 8.96 3.99 13.45
N ILE A 31 7.93 3.34 13.96
CA ILE A 31 6.55 3.46 13.45
C ILE A 31 5.92 4.75 14.01
N PRO A 32 5.34 5.62 13.17
CA PRO A 32 4.69 6.84 13.63
C PRO A 32 3.43 6.52 14.45
N ASN A 33 3.18 7.33 15.49
CA ASN A 33 1.95 7.23 16.28
C ASN A 33 0.78 7.88 15.53
N SER A 34 0.04 7.08 14.76
CA SER A 34 -1.14 7.54 14.00
C SER A 34 -2.21 8.21 14.86
N LEU A 35 -2.43 7.77 16.11
CA LEU A 35 -3.42 8.39 17.00
C LEU A 35 -3.05 9.83 17.36
N ALA A 36 -1.75 10.13 17.48
CA ALA A 36 -1.28 11.49 17.75
C ALA A 36 -1.35 12.41 16.52
N LEU A 37 -1.43 11.85 15.31
CA LEU A 37 -1.34 12.59 14.05
C LEU A 37 -2.69 12.78 13.35
N LEU A 38 -3.57 11.77 13.41
CA LEU A 38 -4.83 11.76 12.69
C LEU A 38 -5.96 12.34 13.54
N PRO A 39 -6.88 13.12 12.95
CA PRO A 39 -8.11 13.50 13.64
C PRO A 39 -8.98 12.26 13.90
N SER A 40 -9.98 12.40 14.77
CA SER A 40 -11.00 11.37 14.92
C SER A 40 -11.79 11.19 13.60
N PRO A 41 -12.25 9.96 13.30
CA PRO A 41 -13.07 9.73 12.11
C PRO A 41 -14.39 10.53 12.18
N PRO A 42 -15.07 10.77 11.04
CA PRO A 42 -16.36 11.44 11.03
C PRO A 42 -17.36 10.81 12.01
N ALA A 43 -17.94 11.64 12.88
CA ALA A 43 -19.00 11.21 13.81
C ALA A 43 -20.24 10.75 13.04
N ILE A 44 -20.99 9.78 13.61
CA ILE A 44 -22.09 9.08 12.92
C ILE A 44 -23.24 10.00 12.46
N ASP A 45 -23.42 11.13 13.13
CA ASP A 45 -24.43 12.16 12.87
C ASP A 45 -23.91 13.34 12.03
N SER A 46 -22.65 13.31 11.61
CA SER A 46 -22.02 14.38 10.84
C SER A 46 -22.35 14.34 9.35
N ILE A 47 -22.25 15.51 8.69
CA ILE A 47 -22.36 15.62 7.23
C ILE A 47 -21.28 14.79 6.52
N ALA A 48 -20.07 14.74 7.07
CA ALA A 48 -18.97 13.94 6.52
C ALA A 48 -19.31 12.44 6.54
N PHE A 49 -19.90 11.93 7.63
CA PHE A 49 -20.35 10.53 7.66
C PHE A 49 -21.51 10.26 6.70
N MET A 50 -22.43 11.23 6.50
CA MET A 50 -23.46 11.10 5.46
C MET A 50 -22.87 10.98 4.05
N ASN A 51 -21.81 11.73 3.75
CA ASN A 51 -21.08 11.59 2.49
C ASN A 51 -20.41 10.22 2.35
N ASP A 52 -19.74 9.73 3.40
CA ASP A 52 -19.12 8.40 3.40
C ASP A 52 -20.14 7.28 3.13
N LYS A 53 -21.33 7.38 3.75
CA LYS A 53 -22.44 6.45 3.47
C LYS A 53 -22.89 6.50 2.02
N ALA A 54 -23.07 7.71 1.47
CA ALA A 54 -23.54 7.87 0.10
C ALA A 54 -22.55 7.25 -0.90
N ILE A 55 -21.25 7.49 -0.72
CA ILE A 55 -20.19 6.88 -1.53
C ILE A 55 -20.22 5.36 -1.39
N SER A 56 -20.26 4.83 -0.17
CA SER A 56 -20.30 3.39 0.10
C SER A 56 -21.50 2.72 -0.59
N GLN A 57 -22.69 3.32 -0.45
CA GLN A 57 -23.92 2.81 -1.08
C GLN A 57 -23.80 2.78 -2.61
N VAL A 58 -23.32 3.85 -3.22
CA VAL A 58 -23.08 3.87 -4.68
C VAL A 58 -22.13 2.75 -5.07
N THR A 59 -21.00 2.60 -4.36
CA THR A 59 -20.03 1.53 -4.61
C THR A 59 -20.68 0.15 -4.55
N PHE A 60 -21.48 -0.14 -3.51
CA PHE A 60 -22.20 -1.43 -3.38
C PHE A 60 -23.23 -1.66 -4.49
N LEU A 61 -23.93 -0.61 -4.94
CA LEU A 61 -24.91 -0.69 -6.02
C LEU A 61 -24.25 -0.89 -7.40
N THR A 62 -23.05 -0.34 -7.60
CA THR A 62 -22.31 -0.42 -8.86
C THR A 62 -21.38 -1.63 -8.96
N LYS A 63 -21.49 -2.62 -8.05
CA LYS A 63 -20.70 -3.88 -8.09
C LYS A 63 -21.13 -4.80 -9.23
N ASN A 64 -21.01 -4.33 -10.48
CA ASN A 64 -21.02 -5.21 -11.64
C ASN A 64 -19.64 -5.87 -11.76
N LYS A 65 -19.61 -7.17 -11.47
CA LYS A 65 -18.40 -7.99 -11.44
C LYS A 65 -17.70 -8.12 -12.80
N GLU A 66 -18.39 -7.80 -13.89
CA GLU A 66 -17.87 -7.87 -15.26
C GLU A 66 -17.16 -6.58 -15.69
N THR A 67 -17.29 -5.51 -14.91
CA THR A 67 -16.65 -4.23 -15.25
C THR A 67 -15.14 -4.30 -15.03
N GLN A 68 -14.39 -3.64 -15.91
CA GLN A 68 -12.94 -3.48 -15.76
C GLN A 68 -12.58 -2.84 -14.41
N ARG A 69 -13.43 -1.93 -13.92
CA ARG A 69 -13.24 -1.31 -12.61
C ARG A 69 -13.30 -2.33 -11.47
N TYR A 70 -14.26 -3.25 -11.48
CA TYR A 70 -14.37 -4.28 -10.45
C TYR A 70 -13.21 -5.28 -10.52
N ILE A 71 -12.79 -5.66 -11.74
CA ILE A 71 -11.63 -6.55 -11.94
C ILE A 71 -10.37 -5.90 -11.38
N GLN A 72 -10.13 -4.62 -11.71
CA GLN A 72 -9.01 -3.86 -11.17
C GLN A 72 -9.09 -3.77 -9.63
N ALA A 73 -10.28 -3.49 -9.08
CA ALA A 73 -10.47 -3.41 -7.63
C ALA A 73 -10.13 -4.71 -6.91
N LYS A 74 -10.37 -5.87 -7.54
CA LYS A 74 -9.97 -7.15 -6.99
C LYS A 74 -8.45 -7.35 -7.00
N ILE A 75 -7.77 -6.88 -8.05
CA ILE A 75 -6.31 -6.92 -8.15
C ILE A 75 -5.68 -6.00 -7.10
N ASP A 76 -6.23 -4.80 -6.95
CA ASP A 76 -5.78 -3.79 -6.00
C ASP A 76 -5.96 -4.21 -4.54
N ALA A 77 -6.86 -5.16 -4.26
CA ALA A 77 -7.10 -5.74 -2.94
C ALA A 77 -6.15 -6.91 -2.60
N GLY A 78 -5.10 -7.14 -3.39
CA GLY A 78 -4.02 -8.07 -3.08
C GLY A 78 -3.14 -7.56 -1.94
N TYR A 79 -2.60 -8.47 -1.14
CA TYR A 79 -1.86 -8.17 0.09
C TYR A 79 -0.39 -8.60 0.02
N THR A 80 -0.04 -9.45 -0.94
CA THR A 80 1.33 -9.97 -0.99
C THR A 80 2.25 -8.99 -1.71
N THR A 81 3.52 -8.95 -1.30
CA THR A 81 4.58 -8.19 -1.98
C THR A 81 4.64 -8.50 -3.47
N GLU A 82 4.40 -9.75 -3.86
CA GLU A 82 4.35 -10.16 -5.27
C GLU A 82 3.17 -9.53 -6.03
N GLU A 83 1.97 -9.55 -5.45
CA GLU A 83 0.78 -8.91 -6.04
C GLU A 83 0.96 -7.40 -6.18
N ILE A 84 1.49 -6.76 -5.13
CA ILE A 84 1.73 -5.31 -5.13
C ILE A 84 2.80 -4.93 -6.16
N ALA A 85 3.95 -5.63 -6.18
CA ALA A 85 5.01 -5.41 -7.15
C ALA A 85 4.51 -5.59 -8.59
N LYS A 86 3.68 -6.61 -8.84
CA LYS A 86 3.05 -6.83 -10.13
C LYS A 86 2.10 -5.70 -10.50
N ASN A 87 1.29 -5.19 -9.58
CA ASN A 87 0.35 -4.10 -9.84
C ASN A 87 1.07 -2.80 -10.23
N PHE A 88 2.24 -2.51 -9.65
CA PHE A 88 3.01 -1.31 -9.99
C PHE A 88 3.90 -1.46 -11.22
N SER A 89 4.23 -2.68 -11.66
CA SER A 89 5.21 -2.93 -12.73
C SER A 89 4.93 -2.16 -14.02
N GLU A 90 3.67 -2.13 -14.48
CA GLU A 90 3.31 -1.40 -15.72
C GLU A 90 3.52 0.10 -15.54
N SER A 91 2.99 0.68 -14.46
CA SER A 91 3.13 2.11 -14.17
C SER A 91 4.58 2.53 -13.93
N PHE A 92 5.40 1.62 -13.39
CA PHE A 92 6.82 1.82 -13.18
C PHE A 92 7.62 1.72 -14.49
N GLY A 93 7.11 1.03 -15.50
CA GLY A 93 7.72 0.90 -16.83
C GLY A 93 8.68 -0.28 -16.99
N GLN A 94 8.78 -1.17 -16.01
CA GLN A 94 9.49 -2.44 -16.09
C GLN A 94 8.95 -3.43 -15.07
N GLN A 95 9.13 -4.73 -15.32
CA GLN A 95 8.72 -5.78 -14.39
C GLN A 95 9.45 -5.64 -13.05
N ILE A 96 8.68 -5.52 -11.97
CA ILE A 96 9.17 -5.58 -10.60
C ILE A 96 8.97 -6.99 -10.07
N SER A 97 10.06 -7.72 -9.83
CA SER A 97 10.01 -9.06 -9.23
C SER A 97 11.27 -9.34 -8.41
N LYS A 98 11.25 -10.44 -7.66
CA LYS A 98 12.40 -10.92 -6.90
C LYS A 98 13.58 -11.29 -7.81
N GLU A 99 13.30 -11.70 -9.05
CA GLU A 99 14.28 -12.13 -10.03
C GLU A 99 14.83 -10.97 -10.85
N THR A 100 13.97 -10.06 -11.34
CA THR A 100 14.36 -9.00 -12.27
C THR A 100 14.80 -7.72 -11.56
N THR A 101 14.23 -7.44 -10.39
CA THR A 101 14.48 -6.20 -9.62
C THR A 101 14.55 -6.48 -8.11
N PRO A 102 15.44 -7.37 -7.64
CA PRO A 102 15.46 -7.83 -6.25
C PRO A 102 15.54 -6.71 -5.21
N VAL A 103 16.27 -5.63 -5.50
CA VAL A 103 16.42 -4.51 -4.57
C VAL A 103 15.11 -3.73 -4.42
N ILE A 104 14.43 -3.41 -5.53
CA ILE A 104 13.14 -2.70 -5.50
C ILE A 104 12.08 -3.58 -4.85
N TYR A 105 12.06 -4.88 -5.18
CA TYR A 105 11.15 -5.84 -4.58
C TYR A 105 11.28 -5.89 -3.05
N ASN A 106 12.51 -5.97 -2.54
CA ASN A 106 12.76 -5.96 -1.09
C ASN A 106 12.41 -4.61 -0.43
N LEU A 107 12.53 -3.49 -1.15
CA LEU A 107 12.10 -2.19 -0.64
C LEU A 107 10.57 -2.10 -0.55
N ILE A 108 9.85 -2.67 -1.52
CA ILE A 108 8.37 -2.78 -1.47
C ILE A 108 7.96 -3.61 -0.24
N ASP A 109 8.60 -4.76 -0.03
CA ASP A 109 8.36 -5.64 1.13
C ASP A 109 8.53 -4.89 2.46
N LEU A 110 9.67 -4.19 2.58
CA LEU A 110 9.99 -3.38 3.76
C LEU A 110 8.95 -2.28 4.02
N ILE A 111 8.59 -1.51 2.98
CA ILE A 111 7.66 -0.39 3.13
C ILE A 111 6.24 -0.89 3.38
N SER A 112 5.85 -2.02 2.79
CA SER A 112 4.58 -2.70 3.08
C SER A 112 4.43 -2.98 4.58
N GLU A 113 5.45 -3.55 5.21
CA GLU A 113 5.43 -3.85 6.65
C GLU A 113 5.38 -2.58 7.51
N VAL A 114 6.13 -1.54 7.15
CA VAL A 114 6.12 -0.26 7.89
C VAL A 114 4.77 0.45 7.73
N ALA A 115 4.24 0.49 6.51
CA ALA A 115 3.01 1.22 6.19
C ALA A 115 1.78 0.54 6.79
N SER A 116 1.69 -0.79 6.72
CA SER A 116 0.60 -1.56 7.34
C SER A 116 0.51 -1.34 8.85
N ASN A 117 1.66 -1.19 9.52
CA ASN A 117 1.73 -0.92 10.96
C ASN A 117 1.51 0.56 11.34
N SER A 118 1.71 1.49 10.42
CA SER A 118 1.63 2.93 10.70
C SER A 118 0.24 3.39 11.18
N GLY A 119 -0.83 2.73 10.74
CA GLY A 119 -2.21 3.04 11.12
C GLY A 119 -2.69 2.40 12.42
N SER A 120 -1.91 1.51 13.04
CA SER A 120 -2.39 0.58 14.07
C SER A 120 -2.92 1.25 15.34
N SER A 121 -2.27 2.32 15.80
CA SER A 121 -2.69 3.02 17.03
C SER A 121 -4.06 3.70 16.89
N ALA A 122 -4.30 4.41 15.78
CA ALA A 122 -5.60 5.02 15.49
C ALA A 122 -6.69 3.96 15.23
N LYS A 123 -6.37 2.88 14.51
CA LYS A 123 -7.31 1.78 14.27
C LYS A 123 -7.81 1.16 15.56
N LYS A 124 -6.88 0.88 16.48
CA LYS A 124 -7.17 0.26 17.79
C LYS A 124 -7.99 1.18 18.69
N GLU A 125 -7.73 2.49 18.65
CA GLU A 125 -8.47 3.46 19.45
C GLU A 125 -9.89 3.65 18.92
N TYR A 126 -10.04 3.95 17.63
CA TYR A 126 -11.32 4.38 17.08
C TYR A 126 -12.24 3.22 16.72
N MET A 127 -11.71 2.02 16.42
CA MET A 127 -12.47 0.82 16.05
C MET A 127 -13.65 1.10 15.11
N ARG A 128 -13.41 1.98 14.13
CA ARG A 128 -14.46 2.44 13.21
C ARG A 128 -14.99 1.24 12.42
N VAL A 129 -16.31 1.05 12.44
CA VAL A 129 -16.99 -0.04 11.70
C VAL A 129 -16.69 0.09 10.20
N ARG A 130 -16.40 -1.02 9.53
CA ARG A 130 -16.18 -1.06 8.08
C ARG A 130 -17.50 -0.93 7.30
N PRO A 131 -17.50 -0.31 6.11
CA PRO A 131 -18.72 -0.14 5.32
C PRO A 131 -19.46 -1.45 5.05
N PHE A 132 -18.76 -2.52 4.70
CA PHE A 132 -19.40 -3.80 4.38
C PHE A 132 -20.09 -4.45 5.60
N VAL A 133 -19.56 -4.21 6.80
CA VAL A 133 -20.19 -4.62 8.07
C VAL A 133 -21.40 -3.73 8.37
N PHE A 134 -21.24 -2.41 8.23
CA PHE A 134 -22.32 -1.45 8.50
C PHE A 134 -23.55 -1.66 7.60
N PHE A 135 -23.33 -1.98 6.31
CA PHE A 135 -24.39 -2.16 5.32
C PHE A 135 -24.83 -3.61 5.10
N ASP A 136 -24.24 -4.58 5.83
CA ASP A 136 -24.46 -6.01 5.65
C ASP A 136 -24.31 -6.44 4.17
N LYS A 137 -23.11 -6.18 3.62
CA LYS A 137 -22.73 -6.48 2.23
C LYS A 137 -21.42 -7.25 2.19
N SER A 138 -21.20 -7.98 1.10
CA SER A 138 -19.88 -8.54 0.77
C SER A 138 -19.02 -7.54 0.00
N THR A 139 -17.71 -7.67 0.15
CA THR A 139 -16.63 -6.97 -0.54
C THR A 139 -16.31 -7.61 -1.90
N CYS A 140 -15.33 -7.07 -2.63
CA CYS A 140 -14.78 -7.73 -3.82
C CYS A 140 -13.70 -8.78 -3.48
N ASN A 141 -13.29 -8.88 -2.21
CA ASN A 141 -12.36 -9.87 -1.69
C ASN A 141 -12.95 -10.60 -0.45
N PRO A 142 -13.90 -11.55 -0.65
CA PRO A 142 -14.56 -12.24 0.46
C PRO A 142 -13.61 -13.00 1.40
N ALA A 143 -12.45 -13.43 0.92
CA ALA A 143 -11.48 -14.16 1.72
C ALA A 143 -10.90 -13.33 2.87
N GLY A 144 -10.79 -12.00 2.70
CA GLY A 144 -10.31 -11.09 3.74
C GLY A 144 -11.39 -10.62 4.72
N GLU A 145 -12.68 -10.89 4.47
CA GLU A 145 -13.76 -10.30 5.27
C GLU A 145 -13.76 -10.77 6.72
N GLU A 146 -13.38 -12.02 7.00
CA GLU A 146 -13.35 -12.56 8.35
C GLU A 146 -12.37 -11.80 9.25
N GLU A 147 -11.14 -11.61 8.79
CA GLU A 147 -10.13 -10.84 9.51
C GLU A 147 -10.50 -9.36 9.62
N LEU A 148 -11.05 -8.78 8.53
CA LEU A 148 -11.33 -7.35 8.49
C LEU A 148 -12.53 -6.95 9.36
N LYS A 149 -13.47 -7.85 9.66
CA LYS A 149 -14.64 -7.56 10.51
C LYS A 149 -14.26 -7.04 11.89
N ASP A 150 -13.20 -7.60 12.48
CA ASP A 150 -12.75 -7.28 13.83
C ASP A 150 -11.62 -6.22 13.84
N ASN A 151 -11.30 -5.63 12.69
CA ASN A 151 -10.24 -4.64 12.52
C ASN A 151 -10.82 -3.27 12.14
N GLY A 152 -10.46 -2.21 12.86
CA GLY A 152 -10.93 -0.85 12.62
C GLY A 152 -10.67 -0.34 11.20
N SER A 153 -11.64 0.38 10.63
CA SER A 153 -11.60 0.90 9.26
C SER A 153 -10.77 2.18 9.08
N TYR A 154 -10.39 2.85 10.17
CA TYR A 154 -9.76 4.18 10.12
C TYR A 154 -8.39 4.23 10.80
N PRO A 155 -7.32 4.67 10.10
CA PRO A 155 -7.25 4.89 8.64
C PRO A 155 -7.29 3.57 7.85
N SER A 156 -7.40 3.59 6.52
CA SER A 156 -7.25 2.38 5.69
C SER A 156 -5.78 1.93 5.66
N GLY A 157 -5.55 0.63 5.85
CA GLY A 157 -4.22 0.02 5.76
C GLY A 157 -3.73 -0.03 4.31
N HIS A 158 -4.54 -0.58 3.41
CA HIS A 158 -4.21 -0.70 1.97
C HIS A 158 -3.94 0.64 1.31
N THR A 159 -4.76 1.66 1.59
CA THR A 159 -4.51 3.01 1.07
C THR A 159 -3.17 3.54 1.56
N THR A 160 -2.87 3.36 2.86
CA THR A 160 -1.60 3.83 3.44
C THR A 160 -0.41 3.12 2.81
N GLU A 161 -0.48 1.81 2.63
CA GLU A 161 0.53 0.98 1.96
C GLU A 161 0.72 1.36 0.50
N GLY A 162 -0.36 1.40 -0.28
CA GLY A 162 -0.33 1.76 -1.70
C GLY A 162 0.30 3.13 -1.92
N TRP A 163 -0.06 4.13 -1.12
CA TRP A 163 0.54 5.47 -1.22
C TRP A 163 2.00 5.51 -0.82
N ALA A 164 2.39 4.82 0.26
CA ALA A 164 3.79 4.75 0.68
C ALA A 164 4.67 4.13 -0.43
N ILE A 165 4.20 3.04 -1.03
CA ILE A 165 4.90 2.35 -2.11
C ILE A 165 4.92 3.20 -3.39
N ALA A 166 3.81 3.83 -3.75
CA ALA A 166 3.76 4.70 -4.93
C ALA A 166 4.72 5.89 -4.82
N LEU A 167 4.82 6.52 -3.64
CA LEU A 167 5.76 7.61 -3.40
C LEU A 167 7.21 7.13 -3.46
N LEU A 168 7.53 5.99 -2.86
CA LEU A 168 8.85 5.34 -2.98
C LEU A 168 9.21 5.10 -4.46
N LEU A 169 8.31 4.48 -5.22
CA LEU A 169 8.55 4.15 -6.62
C LEU A 169 8.65 5.40 -7.50
N ALA A 170 7.90 6.45 -7.19
CA ALA A 170 7.99 7.74 -7.86
C ALA A 170 9.35 8.43 -7.60
N GLU A 171 9.91 8.27 -6.40
CA GLU A 171 11.26 8.75 -6.08
C GLU A 171 12.34 7.95 -6.83
N ILE A 172 12.17 6.62 -6.94
CA ILE A 172 13.08 5.75 -7.68
C ILE A 172 13.03 6.02 -9.20
N ASN A 173 11.84 6.20 -9.76
CA ASN A 173 11.63 6.46 -11.19
C ASN A 173 10.81 7.75 -11.43
N PRO A 174 11.44 8.93 -11.30
CA PRO A 174 10.76 10.21 -11.43
C PRO A 174 10.21 10.47 -12.85
N ASN A 175 10.74 9.79 -13.87
CA ASN A 175 10.25 9.90 -15.24
C ASN A 175 8.83 9.33 -15.39
N ASN A 176 8.50 8.28 -14.62
CA ASN A 176 7.18 7.64 -14.63
C ASN A 176 6.31 8.01 -13.43
N GLN A 177 6.73 8.97 -12.58
CA GLN A 177 6.00 9.35 -11.36
C GLN A 177 4.51 9.62 -11.61
N GLN A 178 4.14 10.26 -12.73
CA GLN A 178 2.74 10.57 -13.03
C GLN A 178 1.90 9.32 -13.29
N LEU A 179 2.49 8.30 -13.91
CA LEU A 179 1.82 7.02 -14.13
C LEU A 179 1.70 6.24 -12.82
N ILE A 180 2.77 6.22 -12.02
CA ILE A 180 2.82 5.55 -10.72
C ILE A 180 1.78 6.15 -9.76
N LEU A 181 1.75 7.48 -9.63
CA LEU A 181 0.80 8.19 -8.76
C LEU A 181 -0.64 8.07 -9.26
N ARG A 182 -0.86 8.04 -10.58
CA ARG A 182 -2.20 7.77 -11.13
C ARG A 182 -2.68 6.35 -10.82
N ASN A 183 -1.77 5.38 -10.80
CA ASN A 183 -2.10 4.00 -10.47
C ASN A 183 -2.68 3.91 -9.05
N VAL A 184 -1.97 4.43 -8.04
CA VAL A 184 -2.45 4.39 -6.64
C VAL A 184 -3.77 5.16 -6.43
N MET A 185 -3.96 6.30 -7.10
CA MET A 185 -5.26 7.01 -7.05
C MET A 185 -6.44 6.18 -7.55
N SER A 186 -6.19 5.18 -8.41
CA SER A 186 -7.24 4.26 -8.86
C SER A 186 -7.53 3.15 -7.84
N MET A 187 -6.52 2.78 -7.03
CA MET A 187 -6.61 1.81 -5.94
C MET A 187 -7.39 2.34 -4.73
N ASP A 188 -7.34 3.65 -4.45
CA ASP A 188 -8.09 4.27 -3.33
C ASP A 188 -9.61 4.11 -3.42
N LYS A 189 -10.14 3.75 -4.60
CA LYS A 189 -11.57 3.64 -4.85
C LYS A 189 -12.11 2.23 -4.64
N VAL A 190 -11.37 1.34 -3.96
CA VAL A 190 -11.62 -0.10 -3.88
C VAL A 190 -12.37 -0.51 -2.61
N GLU A 191 -12.15 0.19 -1.50
CA GLU A 191 -12.63 -0.18 -0.16
C GLU A 191 -13.84 0.63 0.33
#